data_AF-A0AAW9B923-F1
#
_entry.id   AF-A0AAW9B923-F1
#
_cell.length_a   1.000
_cell.length_b   1.000
_cell.length_c   1.000
_cell.angle_alpha   90.00
_cell.angle_beta   90.00
_cell.angle_gamma   90.00
#
_symmetry.space_group_name_H-M   'P 1'
#
loop_
_entity.id
_entity.type
_entity.pdbx_description
1 polymer ?
#
loop_
_entity_poly.entity_id
_entity_poly.type
_entity_poly.pdbx_seq_one_letter_code
_entity_poly.pdbx_strand_id
1 'polypeptide(L)'
;VLTMLAIVCLPRQFHTMVVENERAQDLHVARWLFPLYLILMGVFVLPIAWVGQGLLSGTSADTYVISVPMAVGASEIALLAFLGGTSAASGMVIVSTIALAIMVSNDLVMPLILRRMRLAQRNHHHFSELLLRIRRALILILLIGAWGFYQALDSIHSLSAIGFLSFAAITQFAPALIGGMYWRQGNKKGVYVGLAVGFTIWLITLMSQTDMLAGNASNNF
;
A
#
# COMPACT_ATOMS: atom_id res chain seq x y z
N VAL A 1 7.17 -1.77 14.52
CA VAL A 1 8.38 -1.21 13.86
C VAL A 1 8.27 -1.25 12.33
N LEU A 2 8.05 -2.42 11.71
CA LEU A 2 7.83 -2.56 10.26
C LEU A 2 6.76 -1.59 9.71
N THR A 3 5.60 -1.54 10.35
CA THR A 3 4.49 -0.65 9.98
C THR A 3 4.87 0.83 10.01
N MET A 4 5.57 1.28 11.06
CA MET A 4 6.06 2.66 11.17
C MET A 4 7.02 3.04 10.05
N LEU A 5 7.98 2.16 9.74
CA LEU A 5 8.94 2.40 8.65
C LEU A 5 8.25 2.39 7.29
N ALA A 6 7.31 1.48 7.07
CA ALA A 6 6.55 1.40 5.83
C ALA A 6 5.69 2.64 5.57
N ILE A 7 5.08 3.23 6.61
CA ILE A 7 4.29 4.47 6.47
C ILE A 7 5.16 5.61 5.92
N VAL A 8 6.40 5.76 6.40
CA VAL A 8 7.30 6.83 5.92
C VAL A 8 7.76 6.57 4.48
N CYS A 9 8.00 5.31 4.13
CA CYS A 9 8.43 4.92 2.78
C CYS A 9 7.29 4.87 1.76
N LEU A 10 6.03 4.88 2.19
CA LEU A 10 4.88 4.80 1.29
C LEU A 10 4.74 6.11 0.50
N PRO A 11 4.76 6.06 -0.84
CA PRO A 11 4.75 7.28 -1.67
C PRO A 11 3.55 8.20 -1.34
N ARG A 12 2.34 7.64 -1.22
CA ARG A 12 1.16 8.44 -0.84
C ARG A 12 1.32 9.14 0.50
N GLN A 13 1.87 8.46 1.51
CA GLN A 13 2.04 9.04 2.84
C GLN A 13 3.11 10.13 2.83
N PHE A 14 4.19 9.93 2.07
CA PHE A 14 5.19 10.97 1.81
C PHE A 14 4.61 12.18 1.06
N HIS A 15 3.78 11.94 0.04
CA HIS A 15 3.08 13.02 -0.69
C HIS A 15 2.24 13.88 0.25
N THR A 16 1.40 13.25 1.06
CA THR A 16 0.54 13.98 2.01
C THR A 16 1.35 14.66 3.12
N MET A 17 2.42 14.03 3.61
CA MET A 17 3.26 14.63 4.66
C MET A 17 4.16 15.78 4.17
N VAL A 18 4.59 15.76 2.91
CA VAL A 18 5.65 16.66 2.41
C VAL A 18 5.15 17.61 1.32
N VAL A 19 4.34 17.12 0.37
CA VAL A 19 3.91 17.88 -0.80
C VAL A 19 2.61 18.64 -0.53
N GLU A 20 1.65 18.00 0.14
CA GLU A 20 0.36 18.62 0.50
C GLU A 20 0.44 19.42 1.81
N ASN A 21 1.53 19.27 2.56
CA ASN A 21 1.69 19.97 3.83
C ASN A 21 2.23 21.38 3.61
N GLU A 22 1.32 22.36 3.55
CA GLU A 22 1.69 23.77 3.31
C GLU A 22 2.42 24.42 4.50
N ARG A 23 2.20 23.96 5.74
CA ARG A 23 2.80 24.54 6.95
C ARG A 23 3.50 23.48 7.81
N ALA A 24 4.75 23.72 8.17
CA ALA A 24 5.50 22.84 9.08
C ALA A 24 4.88 22.69 10.49
N GLN A 25 3.94 23.57 10.85
CA GLN A 25 3.20 23.54 12.11
C GLN A 25 2.18 22.39 12.15
N ASP A 26 1.62 22.02 11.01
CA ASP A 26 0.60 20.97 10.90
C ASP A 26 1.20 19.58 11.22
N LEU A 27 2.49 19.38 10.93
CA LEU A 27 3.24 18.18 11.32
C LEU A 27 3.38 18.01 12.85
N HIS A 28 3.42 19.11 13.61
CA HIS A 28 3.49 19.05 15.08
C HIS A 28 2.17 18.60 15.67
N VAL A 29 1.05 19.09 15.14
CA VAL A 29 -0.30 18.68 15.55
C VAL A 29 -0.57 17.24 15.11
N ALA A 30 -0.23 16.88 13.87
CA ALA A 30 -0.42 15.54 13.33
C ALA A 30 0.32 14.47 14.15
N ARG A 31 1.49 14.78 14.71
CA ARG A 31 2.26 13.86 15.57
C ARG A 31 1.48 13.39 16.80
N TRP A 32 0.59 14.23 17.32
CA TRP A 32 -0.26 13.91 18.47
C TRP A 32 -1.63 13.38 18.04
N LEU A 33 -2.22 13.97 17.00
CA LEU A 33 -3.55 13.60 16.53
C LEU A 33 -3.57 12.20 15.91
N PHE A 34 -2.51 11.79 15.21
CA PHE A 34 -2.45 10.49 14.56
C PHE A 34 -2.44 9.32 15.56
N PRO A 35 -1.57 9.28 16.60
CA PRO A 35 -1.65 8.25 17.64
C PRO A 35 -2.98 8.27 18.39
N LEU A 36 -3.51 9.46 18.71
CA LEU A 36 -4.80 9.60 19.39
C LEU A 36 -5.94 8.98 18.56
N TYR A 37 -5.95 9.25 17.25
CA TYR A 37 -6.90 8.67 16.31
C TYR A 37 -6.79 7.13 16.27
N LEU A 38 -5.57 6.58 16.23
CA LEU A 38 -5.37 5.13 16.25
C LEU A 38 -5.86 4.48 17.56
N ILE A 39 -5.62 5.11 18.71
CA ILE A 39 -6.11 4.63 20.00
C ILE A 39 -7.64 4.64 20.01
N LEU A 40 -8.25 5.74 19.58
CA LEU A 40 -9.70 5.87 19.53
C LEU A 40 -10.33 4.76 18.66
N MET A 41 -9.80 4.54 17.45
CA MET A 41 -10.26 3.47 16.57
C MET A 41 -10.02 2.09 17.18
N GLY A 42 -8.87 1.87 17.82
CA GLY A 42 -8.55 0.61 18.50
C GLY A 42 -9.53 0.27 19.63
N VAL A 43 -9.98 1.26 20.39
CA VAL A 43 -10.99 1.10 21.45
C VAL A 43 -12.33 0.60 20.89
N PHE A 44 -12.71 1.01 19.68
CA PHE A 44 -13.92 0.51 19.02
C PHE A 44 -13.75 -0.87 18.36
N VAL A 45 -12.57 -1.16 17.81
CA VAL A 45 -12.31 -2.42 17.10
C VAL A 45 -12.15 -3.60 18.06
N LEU A 46 -11.49 -3.41 19.21
CA LEU A 46 -11.19 -4.48 20.17
C LEU A 46 -12.45 -5.21 20.69
N PRO A 47 -13.51 -4.53 21.15
CA PRO A 47 -14.73 -5.18 21.61
C PRO A 47 -15.42 -5.98 20.49
N ILE A 48 -15.45 -5.44 19.27
CA ILE A 48 -16.06 -6.12 18.11
C ILE A 48 -15.31 -7.42 17.81
N ALA A 49 -13.98 -7.40 17.84
CA ALA A 49 -13.17 -8.59 17.63
C ALA A 49 -13.41 -9.64 18.72
N TRP A 50 -13.52 -9.22 19.99
CA TRP A 50 -13.75 -10.12 21.11
C TRP A 50 -15.12 -10.81 21.03
N VAL A 51 -16.18 -10.04 20.76
CA VAL A 51 -17.53 -10.59 20.56
C VAL A 51 -17.59 -11.47 19.32
N GLY A 52 -16.95 -11.06 18.21
CA GLY A 52 -16.89 -11.82 16.97
C GLY A 52 -16.23 -13.20 17.14
N GLN A 53 -15.13 -13.27 17.89
CA GLN A 53 -14.47 -14.54 18.18
C GLN A 53 -15.34 -15.48 19.02
N GLY A 54 -16.13 -14.94 19.94
CA GLY A 54 -17.02 -15.74 20.79
C GLY A 54 -18.29 -16.22 20.07
N LEU A 55 -18.85 -15.40 19.18
CA LEU A 55 -20.14 -15.67 18.53
C LEU A 55 -20.00 -16.36 17.16
N LEU A 56 -18.90 -16.13 16.43
CA LEU A 56 -18.66 -16.66 15.09
C LEU A 56 -17.34 -17.45 15.04
N SER A 57 -17.39 -18.69 15.53
CA SER A 57 -16.30 -19.66 15.38
C SER A 57 -16.20 -20.12 13.91
N GLY A 58 -15.16 -19.69 13.19
CA GLY A 58 -14.85 -20.15 11.83
C GLY A 58 -15.03 -19.11 10.72
N THR A 59 -15.49 -17.89 11.02
CA THR A 59 -15.50 -16.76 10.07
C THR A 59 -14.22 -15.94 10.19
N SER A 60 -13.74 -15.36 9.09
CA SER A 60 -12.57 -14.47 9.10
C SER A 60 -12.81 -13.25 9.99
N ALA A 61 -11.81 -12.92 10.82
CA ALA A 61 -11.89 -11.78 11.72
C ALA A 61 -12.11 -10.44 10.99
N ASP A 62 -11.67 -10.37 9.73
CA ASP A 62 -11.84 -9.20 8.85
C ASP A 62 -13.32 -8.89 8.56
N THR A 63 -14.22 -9.89 8.68
CA THR A 63 -15.65 -9.75 8.39
C THR A 63 -16.50 -9.51 9.63
N TYR A 64 -15.94 -9.60 10.85
CA TYR A 64 -16.70 -9.50 12.11
C TYR A 64 -17.52 -8.23 12.26
N VAL A 65 -17.04 -7.10 11.70
CA VAL A 65 -17.77 -5.83 11.71
C VAL A 65 -19.14 -5.95 11.02
N ILE A 66 -19.28 -6.84 10.04
CA ILE A 66 -20.54 -7.07 9.31
C ILE A 66 -21.25 -8.33 9.82
N SER A 67 -20.51 -9.39 10.10
CA SER A 67 -21.09 -10.69 10.45
C SER A 67 -21.64 -10.76 11.88
N VAL A 68 -21.09 -9.98 12.82
CA VAL A 68 -21.63 -9.89 14.19
C VAL A 68 -23.04 -9.27 14.23
N PRO A 69 -23.29 -8.08 13.63
CA PRO A 69 -24.65 -7.53 13.57
C PRO A 69 -25.63 -8.45 12.82
N MET A 70 -25.17 -9.13 11.76
CA MET A 70 -25.98 -10.12 11.03
C MET A 70 -26.39 -11.30 11.91
N ALA A 71 -25.48 -11.82 12.75
CA ALA A 71 -25.77 -12.94 13.65
C ALA A 71 -26.80 -12.59 14.74
N VAL A 72 -26.89 -11.31 15.13
CA VAL A 72 -27.85 -10.81 16.14
C VAL A 72 -29.16 -10.33 15.50
N GLY A 73 -29.29 -10.40 14.16
CA GLY A 73 -30.47 -9.96 13.41
C GLY A 73 -30.55 -8.45 13.17
N ALA A 74 -29.49 -7.68 13.48
CA ALA A 74 -29.40 -6.24 13.28
C ALA A 74 -28.90 -5.90 11.86
N SER A 75 -29.69 -6.26 10.84
CA SER A 75 -29.36 -6.09 9.43
C SER A 75 -29.13 -4.63 9.01
N GLU A 76 -29.85 -3.67 9.62
CA GLU A 76 -29.67 -2.24 9.34
C GLU A 76 -28.28 -1.75 9.75
N ILE A 77 -27.77 -2.22 10.89
CA ILE A 77 -26.42 -1.88 11.38
C ILE A 77 -25.36 -2.53 10.47
N ALA A 78 -25.58 -3.78 10.05
CA ALA A 78 -24.71 -4.45 9.08
C ALA A 78 -24.63 -3.68 7.76
N LEU A 79 -25.77 -3.17 7.28
CA LEU A 79 -25.85 -2.39 6.04
C LEU A 79 -25.13 -1.04 6.17
N LEU A 80 -25.30 -0.34 7.30
CA LEU A 80 -24.55 0.89 7.60
C LEU A 80 -23.05 0.63 7.65
N ALA A 81 -22.63 -0.46 8.31
CA ALA A 81 -21.23 -0.85 8.38
C ALA A 81 -20.66 -1.21 7.00
N PHE A 82 -21.43 -1.92 6.17
CA PHE A 82 -21.05 -2.24 4.79
C PHE A 82 -20.91 -0.98 3.92
N LEU A 83 -21.87 -0.05 3.97
CA LEU A 83 -21.79 1.21 3.22
C LEU A 83 -20.60 2.06 3.67
N GLY A 84 -20.37 2.16 4.99
CA GLY A 84 -19.21 2.87 5.55
C GLY A 84 -17.88 2.22 5.13
N GLY A 85 -17.77 0.90 5.28
CA GLY A 85 -16.56 0.14 4.93
C GLY A 85 -16.24 0.18 3.44
N THR A 86 -17.22 -0.05 2.58
CA THR A 86 -17.03 0.00 1.12
C THR A 86 -16.70 1.40 0.62
N SER A 87 -17.32 2.44 1.17
CA SER A 87 -17.02 3.83 0.83
C SER A 87 -15.60 4.23 1.27
N ALA A 88 -15.21 3.89 2.50
CA ALA A 88 -13.86 4.14 3.01
C ALA A 88 -12.79 3.40 2.18
N ALA A 89 -13.02 2.12 1.86
CA ALA A 89 -12.13 1.33 1.01
C ALA A 89 -12.00 1.93 -0.40
N SER A 90 -13.12 2.30 -1.03
CA SER A 90 -13.14 2.90 -2.37
C SER A 90 -12.39 4.23 -2.40
N GLY A 91 -12.63 5.10 -1.42
CA GLY A 91 -11.92 6.37 -1.28
C GLY A 91 -10.42 6.16 -1.11
N MET A 92 -10.02 5.20 -0.26
CA MET A 92 -8.61 4.87 -0.06
C MET A 92 -7.94 4.36 -1.33
N VAL A 93 -8.61 3.51 -2.13
CA VAL A 93 -8.10 3.00 -3.41
C VAL A 93 -7.91 4.13 -4.43
N ILE A 94 -8.90 5.03 -4.55
CA ILE A 94 -8.84 6.17 -5.48
C ILE A 94 -7.66 7.07 -5.14
N VAL A 95 -7.56 7.51 -3.87
CA VAL A 95 -6.47 8.41 -3.43
C VAL A 95 -5.11 7.74 -3.58
N SER A 96 -4.98 6.45 -3.23
CA SER A 96 -3.75 5.66 -3.44
C SER A 96 -3.29 5.68 -4.89
N THR A 97 -4.21 5.37 -5.79
CA THR A 97 -3.88 5.16 -7.20
C THR A 97 -3.54 6.49 -7.87
N ILE A 98 -4.24 7.57 -7.52
CA ILE A 98 -3.94 8.92 -8.00
C ILE A 98 -2.56 9.36 -7.51
N ALA A 99 -2.30 9.31 -6.20
CA ALA A 99 -1.01 9.72 -5.65
C ALA A 99 0.15 8.95 -6.29
N LEU A 100 0.01 7.63 -6.43
CA LEU A 100 1.06 6.80 -7.04
C LEU A 100 1.24 7.09 -8.53
N ALA A 101 0.15 7.30 -9.28
CA ALA A 101 0.24 7.70 -10.69
C ALA A 101 0.89 9.08 -10.87
N ILE A 102 0.65 10.03 -9.96
CA ILE A 102 1.30 11.35 -9.96
C ILE A 102 2.81 11.19 -9.76
N MET A 103 3.20 10.46 -8.72
CA MET A 103 4.60 10.27 -8.37
C MET A 103 5.36 9.50 -9.46
N VAL A 104 4.79 8.41 -9.99
CA VAL A 104 5.39 7.66 -11.10
C VAL A 104 5.49 8.55 -12.35
N SER A 105 4.47 9.34 -12.65
CA SER A 105 4.51 10.26 -13.79
C SER A 105 5.61 11.31 -13.64
N ASN A 106 5.78 11.89 -12.46
CA ASN A 106 6.72 12.98 -12.23
C ASN A 106 8.17 12.49 -12.04
N ASP A 107 8.37 11.41 -11.30
CA ASP A 107 9.70 10.99 -10.85
C ASP A 107 10.33 9.92 -11.76
N LEU A 108 9.51 9.19 -12.54
CA LEU A 108 10.00 8.18 -13.47
C LEU A 108 9.77 8.59 -14.93
N VAL A 109 8.54 8.91 -15.31
CA VAL A 109 8.19 9.17 -16.71
C VAL A 109 8.78 10.49 -17.21
N MET A 110 8.63 11.58 -16.45
CA MET A 110 9.11 12.91 -16.85
C MET A 110 10.62 12.95 -17.14
N PRO A 111 11.51 12.47 -16.24
CA PRO A 111 12.96 12.48 -16.54
C PRO A 111 13.32 11.58 -17.73
N LEU A 112 12.57 10.50 -17.96
CA LEU A 112 12.81 9.58 -19.08
C LEU A 112 12.42 10.21 -20.42
N ILE A 113 11.31 10.94 -20.46
CA ILE A 113 10.91 11.76 -21.62
C ILE A 113 11.93 12.88 -21.85
N LEU A 114 12.30 13.63 -20.80
CA LEU A 114 13.30 14.72 -20.91
C LEU A 114 14.66 14.23 -21.40
N ARG A 115 15.12 13.06 -20.93
CA ARG A 115 16.37 12.45 -21.39
C ARG A 115 16.30 12.04 -22.87
N ARG A 116 15.14 11.54 -23.32
CA ARG A 116 14.88 11.20 -24.73
C ARG A 116 14.70 12.44 -25.61
N MET A 117 14.24 13.56 -25.05
CA MET A 117 14.13 14.85 -25.73
C MET A 117 15.44 15.64 -25.81
N ARG A 118 16.36 15.47 -24.85
CA ARG A 118 17.73 15.99 -25.01
C ARG A 118 18.40 15.45 -26.29
N LEU A 119 17.89 14.31 -26.80
CA LEU A 119 18.25 13.71 -28.08
C LEU A 119 17.34 14.14 -29.26
N ALA A 120 16.16 14.74 -29.00
CA ALA A 120 15.16 15.12 -29.98
C ALA A 120 14.67 16.57 -29.75
N GLN A 121 15.38 17.54 -30.34
CA GLN A 121 15.08 18.97 -30.35
C GLN A 121 13.75 19.31 -31.09
N ARG A 122 12.56 19.08 -30.51
CA ARG A 122 11.32 19.76 -30.96
C ARG A 122 10.07 19.55 -30.07
N ASN A 123 9.26 20.62 -29.97
CA ASN A 123 7.83 20.70 -29.62
C ASN A 123 7.35 20.75 -28.16
N HIS A 124 7.55 21.89 -27.49
CA HIS A 124 7.09 22.17 -26.12
C HIS A 124 5.56 22.20 -25.87
N HIS A 125 4.69 22.31 -26.89
CA HIS A 125 3.24 22.53 -26.68
C HIS A 125 2.36 21.27 -26.54
N HIS A 126 2.77 20.11 -27.04
CA HIS A 126 1.96 18.87 -26.95
C HIS A 126 2.20 18.05 -25.66
N PHE A 127 3.07 18.51 -24.76
CA PHE A 127 3.52 17.73 -23.61
C PHE A 127 2.50 17.66 -22.48
N SER A 128 1.76 18.74 -22.23
CA SER A 128 0.78 18.77 -21.12
C SER A 128 -0.32 17.73 -21.36
N GLU A 129 -0.83 17.61 -22.59
CA GLU A 129 -1.81 16.58 -22.94
C GLU A 129 -1.25 15.16 -22.92
N LEU A 130 0.01 14.97 -23.34
CA LEU A 130 0.67 13.67 -23.29
C LEU A 130 0.84 13.20 -21.84
N LEU A 131 1.24 14.10 -20.94
CA LEU A 131 1.38 13.80 -19.51
C LEU A 131 0.04 13.43 -18.86
N LEU A 132 -1.05 14.13 -19.21
CA LEU A 132 -2.39 13.78 -18.73
C LEU A 132 -2.84 12.39 -19.24
N ARG A 133 -2.55 12.05 -20.50
CA ARG A 133 -2.82 10.70 -21.05
C ARG A 133 -1.99 9.63 -20.36
N ILE A 134 -0.70 9.89 -20.12
CA ILE A 134 0.17 8.93 -19.41
C ILE A 134 -0.33 8.70 -17.99
N ARG A 135 -0.72 9.75 -17.26
CA ARG A 135 -1.28 9.60 -15.91
C ARG A 135 -2.53 8.72 -15.91
N ARG A 136 -3.45 8.91 -16.86
CA ARG A 136 -4.65 8.05 -17.01
C ARG A 136 -4.27 6.60 -17.35
N ALA A 137 -3.30 6.39 -18.23
CA ALA A 137 -2.80 5.06 -18.54
C ALA A 137 -2.13 4.38 -17.33
N LEU A 138 -1.36 5.13 -16.54
CA LEU A 138 -0.76 4.63 -15.30
C LEU A 138 -1.83 4.21 -14.29
N ILE A 139 -2.90 4.98 -14.11
CA ILE A 139 -4.03 4.59 -13.24
C ILE A 139 -4.61 3.24 -13.69
N LEU A 140 -4.87 3.07 -14.99
CA LEU A 140 -5.38 1.80 -15.53
C LEU A 140 -4.40 0.64 -15.31
N ILE A 141 -3.11 0.84 -15.62
CA ILE A 141 -2.07 -0.18 -15.42
C ILE A 141 -1.96 -0.58 -13.94
N LEU A 142 -2.01 0.39 -13.03
CA LEU A 142 -1.94 0.15 -11.59
C LEU A 142 -3.17 -0.63 -11.09
N LEU A 143 -4.37 -0.31 -11.57
CA LEU A 143 -5.59 -1.04 -11.21
C LEU A 143 -5.57 -2.47 -11.75
N ILE A 144 -5.13 -2.66 -13.00
CA ILE A 144 -4.97 -4.01 -13.59
C ILE A 144 -3.91 -4.80 -12.82
N GLY A 145 -2.79 -4.19 -12.47
CA GLY A 145 -1.74 -4.81 -11.66
C GLY A 145 -2.23 -5.19 -10.26
N ALA A 146 -3.00 -4.32 -9.61
CA ALA A 146 -3.63 -4.60 -8.32
C ALA A 146 -4.62 -5.77 -8.41
N TRP A 147 -5.42 -5.83 -9.47
CA TRP A 147 -6.33 -6.96 -9.71
C TRP A 147 -5.57 -8.26 -9.99
N GLY A 148 -4.49 -8.21 -10.77
CA GLY A 148 -3.61 -9.38 -10.97
C GLY A 148 -2.97 -9.87 -9.66
N PHE A 149 -2.60 -8.95 -8.77
CA PHE A 149 -2.06 -9.28 -7.45
C PHE A 149 -3.13 -9.88 -6.53
N TYR A 150 -4.38 -9.36 -6.58
CA TYR A 150 -5.51 -9.96 -5.88
C TYR A 150 -5.73 -11.43 -6.30
N GLN A 151 -5.71 -11.71 -7.61
CA GLN A 151 -5.82 -13.09 -8.12
C GLN A 151 -4.66 -14.00 -7.69
N ALA A 152 -3.43 -13.47 -7.61
CA ALA A 152 -2.26 -14.25 -7.20
C ALA A 152 -2.22 -14.56 -5.69
N LEU A 153 -2.91 -13.75 -4.88
CA LEU A 153 -2.97 -13.87 -3.42
C LEU A 153 -4.25 -14.55 -2.92
N ASP A 154 -5.05 -15.15 -3.79
CA ASP A 154 -6.34 -15.78 -3.44
C ASP A 154 -6.21 -16.87 -2.36
N SER A 155 -4.99 -17.40 -2.13
CA SER A 155 -4.67 -18.33 -1.04
C SER A 155 -4.53 -17.67 0.35
N ILE A 156 -4.30 -16.35 0.43
CA ILE A 156 -4.12 -15.63 1.70
C ILE A 156 -5.45 -15.01 2.15
N HIS A 157 -6.14 -15.71 3.04
CA HIS A 157 -7.50 -15.37 3.47
C HIS A 157 -7.60 -14.24 4.52
N SER A 158 -6.47 -13.66 4.95
CA SER A 158 -6.47 -12.55 5.92
C SER A 158 -5.84 -11.28 5.36
N LEU A 159 -6.58 -10.18 5.43
CA LEU A 159 -6.16 -8.84 5.06
C LEU A 159 -4.92 -8.40 5.85
N SER A 160 -4.83 -8.81 7.12
CA SER A 160 -3.68 -8.52 7.98
C SER A 160 -2.38 -9.12 7.41
N ALA A 161 -2.42 -10.36 6.92
CA ALA A 161 -1.28 -11.05 6.35
C ALA A 161 -0.80 -10.37 5.05
N ILE A 162 -1.73 -9.98 4.18
CA ILE A 162 -1.42 -9.18 2.97
C ILE A 162 -0.74 -7.87 3.35
N GLY A 163 -1.23 -7.20 4.40
CA GLY A 163 -0.62 -5.98 4.96
C GLY A 163 0.80 -6.23 5.47
N PHE A 164 1.02 -7.28 6.26
CA PHE A 164 2.35 -7.64 6.77
C PHE A 164 3.35 -7.90 5.63
N LEU A 165 2.97 -8.66 4.61
CA LEU A 165 3.80 -8.91 3.43
C LEU A 165 4.17 -7.62 2.69
N SER A 166 3.19 -6.75 2.51
CA SER A 166 3.38 -5.45 1.84
C SER A 166 4.30 -4.52 2.65
N PHE A 167 4.12 -4.45 3.98
CA PHE A 167 4.97 -3.65 4.86
C PHE A 167 6.39 -4.20 4.95
N ALA A 168 6.56 -5.53 4.91
CA ALA A 168 7.87 -6.15 4.82
C ALA A 168 8.60 -5.75 3.54
N ALA A 169 7.91 -5.76 2.39
CA ALA A 169 8.48 -5.32 1.11
C ALA A 169 8.93 -3.86 1.15
N ILE A 170 8.05 -2.97 1.62
CA ILE A 170 8.31 -1.52 1.62
C ILE A 170 9.40 -1.14 2.63
N THR A 171 9.50 -1.85 3.76
CA THR A 171 10.53 -1.57 4.78
C THR A 171 11.95 -1.78 4.24
N GLN A 172 12.14 -2.57 3.18
CA GLN A 172 13.46 -2.74 2.54
C GLN A 172 14.04 -1.44 1.99
N PHE A 173 13.18 -0.46 1.66
CA PHE A 173 13.61 0.87 1.24
C PHE A 173 14.04 1.76 2.42
N ALA A 174 13.63 1.47 3.65
CA ALA A 174 13.94 2.27 4.83
C ALA A 174 15.46 2.41 5.10
N PRO A 175 16.28 1.34 5.13
CA PRO A 175 17.71 1.49 5.35
C PRO A 175 18.41 2.28 4.25
N ALA A 176 17.95 2.17 2.99
CA ALA A 176 18.48 2.97 1.89
C ALA A 176 18.15 4.46 2.04
N LEU A 177 16.92 4.77 2.47
CA LEU A 177 16.45 6.14 2.67
C LEU A 177 17.14 6.80 3.88
N ILE A 178 17.21 6.11 5.01
CA ILE A 178 17.91 6.58 6.22
C ILE A 178 19.41 6.69 5.95
N GLY A 179 20.01 5.68 5.33
CA GLY A 179 21.42 5.68 4.95
C GLY A 179 21.77 6.83 4.00
N GLY A 180 20.92 7.12 3.01
CA GLY A 180 21.12 8.24 2.10
C GLY A 180 21.02 9.62 2.78
N MET A 181 20.23 9.75 3.85
CA MET A 181 20.04 11.00 4.57
C MET A 181 21.17 11.28 5.59
N TYR A 182 21.62 10.26 6.33
CA TYR A 182 22.63 10.42 7.38
C TYR A 182 24.06 10.11 6.91
N TRP A 183 24.24 9.22 5.93
CA TRP A 183 25.56 8.75 5.52
C TRP A 183 26.02 9.38 4.20
N ARG A 184 26.79 10.47 4.33
CA ARG A 184 27.25 11.28 3.18
C ARG A 184 28.22 10.56 2.22
N GLN A 185 28.88 9.47 2.67
CA GLN A 185 29.80 8.65 1.86
C GLN A 185 29.17 7.35 1.33
N GLY A 186 27.84 7.18 1.46
CA GLY A 186 27.15 5.98 1.01
C GLY A 186 27.33 5.72 -0.50
N ASN A 187 27.67 4.48 -0.87
CA ASN A 187 27.86 4.08 -2.26
C ASN A 187 26.53 3.64 -2.90
N LYS A 188 26.17 4.28 -4.02
CA LYS A 188 24.95 3.96 -4.81
C LYS A 188 24.88 2.48 -5.19
N LYS A 189 26.02 1.87 -5.54
CA LYS A 189 26.09 0.45 -5.94
C LYS A 189 25.68 -0.50 -4.81
N GLY A 190 26.08 -0.20 -3.57
CA GLY A 190 25.75 -1.03 -2.40
C GLY A 190 24.24 -1.00 -2.10
N VAL A 191 23.60 0.16 -2.28
CA VAL A 191 22.14 0.30 -2.13
C VAL A 191 21.40 -0.55 -3.17
N TYR A 192 21.81 -0.49 -4.44
CA TYR A 192 21.19 -1.30 -5.50
C TYR A 192 21.34 -2.81 -5.25
N VAL A 193 22.52 -3.26 -4.82
CA VAL A 193 22.75 -4.69 -4.52
C VAL A 193 21.93 -5.12 -3.32
N GLY A 194 21.90 -4.33 -2.24
CA GLY A 194 21.11 -4.64 -1.05
C GLY A 194 19.60 -4.70 -1.32
N LEU A 195 19.08 -3.76 -2.10
CA LEU A 195 17.68 -3.76 -2.53
C LEU A 195 17.36 -4.95 -3.44
N ALA A 196 18.25 -5.27 -4.40
CA ALA A 196 18.05 -6.43 -5.28
C ALA A 196 18.01 -7.74 -4.49
N VAL A 197 18.97 -7.95 -3.60
CA VAL A 197 19.02 -9.14 -2.74
C VAL A 197 17.79 -9.23 -1.83
N GLY A 198 17.41 -8.12 -1.18
CA GLY A 198 16.22 -8.07 -0.33
C GLY A 198 14.94 -8.37 -1.10
N PHE A 199 14.79 -7.80 -2.29
CA PHE A 199 13.64 -8.03 -3.15
C PHE A 199 13.57 -9.49 -3.61
N THR A 200 14.71 -10.09 -3.99
CA THR A 200 14.77 -11.51 -4.36
C THR A 200 14.36 -12.41 -3.19
N ILE A 201 14.88 -12.18 -1.98
CA ILE A 201 14.53 -12.96 -0.79
C ILE A 201 13.03 -12.83 -0.50
N TRP A 202 12.50 -11.60 -0.55
CA TRP A 202 11.08 -11.35 -0.33
C TRP A 202 10.19 -12.04 -1.37
N LEU A 203 10.59 -11.99 -2.66
CA LEU A 203 9.84 -12.62 -3.74
C LEU A 203 9.83 -14.15 -3.59
N ILE A 204 10.97 -14.77 -3.26
CA ILE A 204 11.04 -16.20 -2.94
C ILE A 204 10.13 -16.55 -1.76
N THR A 205 10.15 -15.74 -0.70
CA THR A 205 9.31 -15.95 0.48
C THR A 205 7.82 -15.85 0.13
N LEU A 206 7.43 -14.87 -0.68
CA LEU A 206 6.05 -14.70 -1.14
C LEU A 206 5.60 -15.89 -1.99
N MET A 207 6.40 -16.29 -2.98
CA MET A 207 6.07 -17.44 -3.83
C MET A 207 6.02 -18.76 -3.07
N SER A 208 6.78 -18.88 -1.98
CA SER A 208 6.69 -20.01 -1.07
C SER A 208 5.42 -19.97 -0.23
N GLN A 209 4.93 -18.80 0.17
CA GLN A 209 3.67 -18.67 0.91
C GLN A 209 2.43 -18.83 0.05
N THR A 210 2.51 -18.50 -1.23
CA THR A 210 1.39 -18.66 -2.18
C THR A 210 1.34 -20.05 -2.81
N ASP A 211 2.12 -21.02 -2.31
CA ASP A 211 2.25 -22.39 -2.84
C ASP A 211 2.59 -22.45 -4.35
N MET A 212 3.09 -21.36 -4.93
CA MET A 212 3.40 -21.27 -6.36
C MET A 212 4.74 -21.94 -6.70
N LEU A 213 5.62 -22.08 -5.71
CA LEU A 213 6.88 -22.85 -5.80
C LEU A 213 6.75 -24.28 -5.24
N ALA A 214 5.80 -24.51 -4.34
CA ALA A 214 5.51 -25.83 -3.80
C ALA A 214 4.46 -26.50 -4.70
N GLY A 215 4.92 -27.23 -5.71
CA GLY A 215 4.05 -28.11 -6.48
C GLY A 215 3.18 -28.95 -5.55
N ASN A 216 1.88 -29.03 -5.86
CA ASN A 216 0.87 -29.72 -5.08
C ASN A 216 1.37 -31.06 -4.52
N ALA A 217 1.13 -31.30 -3.22
CA ALA A 217 1.26 -32.62 -2.61
C ALA A 217 0.34 -33.69 -3.28
N SER A 218 -0.57 -33.30 -4.17
CA SER A 218 -1.39 -34.20 -4.98
C SER A 218 -0.69 -34.79 -6.21
N ASN A 219 0.55 -34.37 -6.52
CA ASN A 219 1.36 -34.94 -7.60
C ASN A 219 2.49 -35.86 -7.08
N ASN A 220 2.60 -36.03 -5.76
CA ASN A 220 3.63 -36.83 -5.11
C ASN A 220 3.10 -38.11 -4.44
N PHE A 221 1.91 -38.58 -4.83
CA PHE A 221 1.49 -39.98 -4.71
C PHE A 221 0.63 -40.39 -5.90
#